data_AF-B7IUD3-F1
#
_entry.id   AF-B7IUD3-F1
#
_cell.length_a   1.000
_cell.length_b   1.000
_cell.length_c   1.000
_cell.angle_alpha   90.00
_cell.angle_beta   90.00
_cell.angle_gamma   90.00
#
_symmetry.space_group_name_H-M   'P 1'
#
loop_
_entity.id
_entity.type
_entity.pdbx_description
1 polymer ?
#
loop_
_entity_poly.entity_id
_entity_poly.type
_entity_poly.pdbx_seq_one_letter_code
_entity_poly.pdbx_strand_id
1 'polypeptide(L)' 'MNIRAKTNRFEAINDGRKSHRYEKKTVLDILGVVYNCTMSDNQAV' A
#
# COMPACT_ATOMS: atom_id res chain seq x y z
N MET A 1 1.35 -3.25 11.46
CA MET A 1 0.19 -3.14 10.55
C MET A 1 0.49 -3.90 9.27
N ASN A 2 -0.30 -4.93 8.96
CA ASN A 2 -0.07 -5.81 7.80
C ASN A 2 -1.16 -5.56 6.76
N ILE A 3 -0.79 -5.49 5.48
CA ILE A 3 -1.76 -5.34 4.38
C ILE A 3 -1.96 -6.68 3.70
N ARG A 4 -3.22 -7.12 3.58
CA ARG A 4 -3.60 -8.35 2.90
C ARG A 4 -4.33 -8.03 1.61
N ALA A 5 -3.85 -8.58 0.50
CA ALA A 5 -4.54 -8.52 -0.78
C ALA A 5 -5.72 -9.50 -0.81
N LYS A 6 -6.84 -9.06 -1.39
CA LYS A 6 -8.00 -9.85 -1.79
C LYS A 6 -8.28 -9.57 -3.27
N THR A 7 -9.13 -10.40 -3.88
CA THR A 7 -9.46 -10.30 -5.32
C THR A 7 -9.79 -8.86 -5.76
N ASN A 8 -10.59 -8.14 -4.96
CA ASN A 8 -11.12 -6.84 -5.35
C ASN A 8 -10.65 -5.67 -4.47
N ARG A 9 -9.86 -5.92 -3.42
CA ARG A 9 -9.55 -4.92 -2.39
C ARG A 9 -8.36 -5.29 -1.52
N PHE A 10 -7.90 -4.36 -0.70
CA PHE A 10 -6.90 -4.61 0.33
C PHE A 10 -7.49 -4.44 1.72
N GLU A 11 -7.06 -5.26 2.66
CA GLU A 11 -7.46 -5.19 4.07
C GLU A 11 -6.22 -4.90 4.92
N ALA A 12 -6.24 -3.80 5.67
CA ALA A 12 -5.28 -3.57 6.74
C ALA A 12 -5.68 -4.38 7.97
N ILE A 13 -4.70 -5.09 8.51
CA ILE A 13 -4.82 -5.92 9.70
C ILE A 13 -3.88 -5.33 10.75
N ASN A 14 -4.43 -5.05 11.92
CA ASN A 14 -3.66 -4.70 13.10
C ASN A 14 -3.97 -5.66 14.23
N ASP A 15 -2.94 -6.27 14.81
CA ASP A 15 -3.05 -7.20 15.94
C ASP A 15 -4.13 -8.28 15.77
N GLY A 16 -4.20 -8.84 14.55
CA GLY A 16 -5.17 -9.88 14.18
C GLY A 16 -6.58 -9.37 13.88
N ARG A 17 -6.88 -8.08 14.05
CA ARG A 17 -8.16 -7.45 13.73
C ARG A 17 -8.10 -6.70 12.41
N LYS A 18 -9.21 -6.71 11.66
CA LYS A 18 -9.34 -5.88 10.46
C LYS A 18 -9.54 -4.43 10.88
N SER A 19 -8.62 -3.56 10.47
CA SER A 19 -8.65 -2.13 10.82
C SER A 19 -9.33 -1.29 9.74
N HIS A 20 -8.93 -1.47 8.48
CA HIS A 20 -9.49 -0.70 7.36
C HIS A 20 -9.49 -1.47 6.05
N ARG A 21 -10.41 -1.12 5.15
CA ARG A 21 -10.56 -1.74 3.83
C ARG A 21 -10.32 -0.70 2.75
N TYR A 22 -9.26 -0.89 1.99
CA TYR A 22 -8.88 0.01 0.92
C TYR A 22 -9.33 -0.55 -0.42
N GLU A 23 -9.85 0.33 -1.26
CA GLU A 23 -10.09 0.01 -2.67
C GLU A 23 -8.76 -0.24 -3.37
N LYS A 24 -8.76 -1.14 -4.35
CA LYS A 24 -7.56 -1.49 -5.11
C LYS A 24 -6.91 -0.27 -5.75
N LYS A 25 -7.72 0.64 -6.31
CA LYS A 25 -7.25 1.87 -6.96
C LYS A 25 -6.46 2.75 -6.00
N THR A 26 -6.99 3.01 -4.81
CA THR A 26 -6.32 3.85 -3.79
C THR A 26 -4.94 3.31 -3.40
N VAL A 27 -4.82 1.99 -3.20
CA VAL A 27 -3.54 1.38 -2.83
C VAL A 27 -2.53 1.49 -3.98
N LEU A 28 -2.97 1.30 -5.23
CA LEU A 28 -2.11 1.45 -6.40
C LEU A 28 -1.66 2.90 -6.62
N ASP A 29 -2.57 3.86 -6.43
CA ASP A 29 -2.27 5.30 -6.57
C ASP A 29 -1.22 5.72 -5.52
N ILE A 30 -1.34 5.29 -4.25
CA ILE A 30 -0.33 5.54 -3.21
C ILE A 30 0.99 4.81 -3.51
N LEU A 31 0.92 3.54 -3.93
CA LEU A 31 2.11 2.76 -4.23
C LEU A 31 2.93 3.39 -5.37
N GLY A 32 2.25 3.91 -6.40
CA GLY A 32 2.91 4.64 -7.48
C GLY A 32 3.66 5.87 -6.98
N VAL A 33 3.06 6.65 -6.08
CA VAL A 33 3.72 7.81 -5.46
C VAL A 33 4.96 7.39 -4.66
N VAL A 34 4.81 6.39 -3.76
CA VAL A 34 5.92 5.90 -2.93
C VAL A 34 7.05 5.36 -3.79
N TYR A 35 6.73 4.56 -4.81
CA TYR A 35 7.73 4.01 -5.72
C TYR A 35 8.53 5.12 -6.40
N ASN A 36 7.85 6.13 -6.95
CA ASN A 36 8.50 7.27 -7.59
C ASN A 36 9.40 8.05 -6.63
N CYS A 37 8.94 8.30 -5.40
CA CYS A 37 9.77 8.95 -4.38
C CYS A 37 11.02 8.12 -4.05
N THR A 38 10.86 6.82 -3.77
CA THR A 38 11.99 5.95 -3.43
C THR A 38 12.98 5.78 -4.58
N MET A 39 12.51 5.76 -5.83
CA MET A 39 13.40 5.69 -7.00
C MET A 39 14.15 7.00 -7.22
N SER A 40 13.50 8.14 -6.99
CA SER A 40 14.17 9.45 -7.03
C SER A 40 15.26 9.56 -5.95
N ASP A 41 15.04 9.01 -4.76
CA ASP A 41 16.06 8.97 -3.68
C ASP A 41 17.23 8.03 -4.02
N ASN A 42 16.99 6.95 -4.78
CA ASN A 42 18.03 6.01 -5.21
C ASN A 42 18.85 6.50 -6.41
N GLN A 43 18.43 7.55 -7.11
CA GLN A 43 19.21 8.19 -8.19
C GLN A 43 20.15 9.31 -7.67
N ALA A 44 20.21 9.53 -6.35
CA ALA A 44 21.12 10.49 -5.72
C ALA A 44 22.48 9.88 -5.28
N VAL A 45 22.86 8.72 -5.84
CA VAL A 45 24.16 8.04 -5.62
C VAL A 45 24.98 8.04 -6.90
#